data_AF-A0A7Y8X3E3-F1
#
_entry.id   AF-A0A7Y8X3E3-F1
#
_cell.length_a   1.000
_cell.length_b   1.000
_cell.length_c   1.000
_cell.angle_alpha   90.00
_cell.angle_beta   90.00
_cell.angle_gamma   90.00
#
_symmetry.space_group_name_H-M   'P 1'
#
loop_
_entity.id
_entity.type
_entity.pdbx_description
1 polymer ?
#
loop_
_entity_poly.entity_id
_entity_poly.type
_entity_poly.pdbx_seq_one_letter_code
_entity_poly.pdbx_strand_id
1 'polypeptide(L)'
;MRADIRRLGELLGETIVRQEGRELLDLVERVRALTRTDGEAAATLLGDTDLETAAKLVRAFSTYFHLANVTEQVHRGRELRAHRAAEGGLLARTADMLKDADPEHLRETVRNLNVRPVFTAHPTEAARRSVLNKLRRIAALLEETASGAGDRRRQDLRLAENIDLVWQTDELRVVRPEPADEARNAIYYLDELHAGAVGDVLEDLAAELQRVGIELPPGTRPLTFGTWIGGDRDGNPNVTPDVTREVLILQHEHGITDALELVDFLRSLLSNSIRYTGATEELLSSLQADLERLPEISPRYKRLNAEEPYRLKVTCVRQKLLNTRERLAKGTPHEEGRDYLGTAELLTDLTLIQTSLREHRGGLFADGRMDRTIRTLAAFGLQLATMDVREHADAHHHALGQLFDRLGEESWRYSDMPREYRQKLLAKELRSRR
;
A
#
# COMPACT_ATOMS: atom_id res chain seq x y z
N MET A 1 -24.34 -13.73 -6.69
CA MET A 1 -23.60 -14.31 -5.57
C MET A 1 -23.78 -15.82 -5.42
N ARG A 2 -24.95 -16.34 -5.03
CA ARG A 2 -25.14 -17.78 -4.73
C ARG A 2 -24.73 -18.73 -5.86
N ALA A 3 -24.94 -18.35 -7.12
CA ALA A 3 -24.54 -19.15 -8.27
C ALA A 3 -23.01 -19.28 -8.40
N ASP A 4 -22.25 -18.20 -8.18
CA ASP A 4 -20.79 -18.24 -8.24
C ASP A 4 -20.20 -19.00 -7.04
N ILE A 5 -20.79 -18.88 -5.84
CA ILE A 5 -20.37 -19.68 -4.67
C ILE A 5 -20.54 -21.18 -4.96
N ARG A 6 -21.68 -21.58 -5.55
CA ARG A 6 -21.90 -22.98 -5.95
C ARG A 6 -20.90 -23.42 -7.01
N ARG A 7 -20.71 -22.61 -8.06
CA ARG A 7 -19.74 -22.88 -9.12
C ARG A 7 -18.32 -23.11 -8.58
N LEU A 8 -17.81 -22.19 -7.75
CA LEU A 8 -16.46 -22.38 -7.18
C LEU A 8 -16.40 -23.57 -6.23
N GLY A 9 -17.49 -23.85 -5.51
CA GLY A 9 -17.59 -25.04 -4.67
C GLY A 9 -17.57 -26.35 -5.45
N GLU A 10 -18.24 -26.40 -6.61
CA GLU A 10 -18.21 -27.54 -7.54
C GLU A 10 -16.79 -27.74 -8.08
N LEU A 11 -16.14 -26.67 -8.54
CA LEU A 11 -14.76 -26.73 -9.02
C LEU A 11 -13.78 -27.20 -7.93
N LEU A 12 -13.95 -26.74 -6.68
CA LEU A 12 -13.16 -27.23 -5.54
C LEU A 12 -13.45 -28.71 -5.24
N GLY A 13 -14.71 -29.14 -5.35
CA GLY A 13 -15.07 -30.56 -5.21
C GLY A 13 -14.36 -31.42 -6.25
N GLU A 14 -14.34 -30.99 -7.51
CA GLU A 14 -13.58 -31.67 -8.57
C GLU A 14 -12.07 -31.68 -8.29
N THR A 15 -11.51 -30.58 -7.79
CA THR A 15 -10.12 -30.48 -7.33
C THR A 15 -9.82 -31.51 -6.25
N ILE A 16 -10.67 -31.62 -5.22
CA ILE A 16 -10.51 -32.60 -4.13
C ILE A 16 -10.53 -34.03 -4.68
N VAL A 17 -11.48 -34.34 -5.58
CA VAL A 17 -11.57 -35.67 -6.21
C VAL A 17 -10.30 -35.99 -7.02
N ARG A 18 -9.79 -35.04 -7.79
CA ARG A 18 -8.57 -35.24 -8.60
C ARG A 18 -7.32 -35.43 -7.74
N GLN A 19 -7.20 -34.72 -6.62
CA GLN A 19 -5.96 -34.65 -5.85
C GLN A 19 -5.91 -35.63 -4.66
N GLU A 20 -7.04 -35.89 -4.02
CA GLU A 20 -7.13 -36.71 -2.79
C GLU A 20 -8.13 -37.87 -2.90
N GLY A 21 -8.91 -37.93 -3.99
CA GLY A 21 -9.89 -38.98 -4.24
C GLY A 21 -11.32 -38.64 -3.78
N ARG A 22 -12.26 -39.50 -4.19
CA ARG A 22 -13.70 -39.29 -3.96
C ARG A 22 -14.08 -39.40 -2.48
N GLU A 23 -13.41 -40.27 -1.73
CA GLU A 23 -13.70 -40.53 -0.32
C GLU A 23 -13.53 -39.27 0.55
N LEU A 24 -12.52 -38.45 0.28
CA LEU A 24 -12.33 -37.19 1.01
C LEU A 24 -13.47 -36.20 0.73
N LEU A 25 -13.93 -36.09 -0.51
CA LEU A 25 -15.06 -35.22 -0.84
C LEU A 25 -16.33 -35.68 -0.12
N ASP A 26 -16.62 -36.98 -0.15
CA ASP A 26 -17.79 -37.54 0.52
C ASP A 26 -17.72 -37.32 2.05
N LEU A 27 -16.52 -37.39 2.64
CA LEU A 27 -16.29 -37.06 4.05
C LEU A 27 -16.54 -35.56 4.34
N VAL A 28 -16.05 -34.66 3.49
CA VAL A 28 -16.31 -33.21 3.62
C VAL A 28 -17.81 -32.91 3.57
N GLU A 29 -18.54 -33.53 2.65
CA GLU A 29 -20.00 -33.39 2.53
C GLU A 29 -20.73 -33.94 3.75
N ARG A 30 -20.29 -35.10 4.27
CA ARG A 30 -20.83 -35.70 5.49
C ARG A 30 -20.64 -34.80 6.70
N VAL A 31 -19.44 -34.23 6.89
CA VAL A 31 -19.15 -33.28 7.98
C VAL A 31 -20.02 -32.02 7.83
N ARG A 32 -20.18 -31.47 6.62
CA ARG A 32 -21.08 -30.32 6.36
C ARG A 32 -22.54 -30.60 6.69
N ALA A 33 -23.00 -31.81 6.41
CA ALA A 33 -24.38 -32.21 6.70
C ALA A 33 -24.59 -32.35 8.21
N LEU A 34 -23.73 -33.13 8.88
CA LEU A 34 -23.82 -33.38 10.32
C LEU A 34 -23.70 -32.09 11.14
N THR A 35 -22.77 -31.19 10.80
CA THR A 35 -22.64 -29.90 11.52
C THR A 35 -23.89 -29.02 11.48
N ARG A 36 -24.81 -29.24 10.52
CA ARG A 36 -26.10 -28.54 10.44
C ARG A 36 -27.24 -29.26 11.16
N THR A 37 -27.18 -30.58 11.29
CA THR A 37 -28.30 -31.39 11.78
C THR A 37 -28.06 -32.02 13.15
N ASP A 38 -26.81 -32.41 13.43
CA ASP A 38 -26.39 -33.14 14.63
C ASP A 38 -24.91 -32.87 14.94
N GLY A 39 -24.68 -31.89 15.82
CA GLY A 39 -23.35 -31.48 16.22
C GLY A 39 -22.58 -32.52 17.04
N GLU A 40 -23.28 -33.38 17.79
CA GLU A 40 -22.64 -34.45 18.57
C GLU A 40 -22.10 -35.54 17.64
N ALA A 41 -22.90 -35.96 16.65
CA ALA A 41 -22.44 -36.90 15.63
C ALA A 41 -21.28 -36.35 14.80
N ALA A 42 -21.26 -35.04 14.51
CA ALA A 42 -20.12 -34.40 13.85
C ALA A 42 -18.85 -34.45 14.72
N ALA A 43 -18.98 -34.19 16.03
CA ALA A 43 -17.87 -34.23 16.97
C ALA A 43 -17.29 -35.65 17.11
N THR A 44 -18.14 -36.68 17.19
CA THR A 44 -17.68 -38.09 17.21
C THR A 44 -16.94 -38.44 15.93
N LEU A 45 -17.51 -38.13 14.75
CA LEU A 45 -16.86 -38.38 13.46
C LEU A 45 -15.47 -37.72 13.37
N LEU A 46 -15.36 -36.47 13.81
CA LEU A 46 -14.10 -35.74 13.82
C LEU A 46 -13.10 -36.31 14.85
N GLY A 47 -13.59 -36.78 16.00
CA GLY A 47 -12.76 -37.42 17.03
C GLY A 47 -12.17 -38.76 16.60
N ASP A 48 -12.85 -39.49 15.72
CA ASP A 48 -12.40 -40.77 15.17
C ASP A 48 -11.53 -40.62 13.90
N THR A 49 -11.41 -39.39 13.37
CA THR A 49 -10.63 -39.10 12.16
C THR A 49 -9.14 -39.03 12.48
N ASP A 50 -8.30 -39.72 11.70
CA ASP A 50 -6.85 -39.65 11.85
C ASP A 50 -6.31 -38.24 11.52
N LEU A 51 -5.11 -37.92 12.02
CA LEU A 51 -4.54 -36.57 11.90
C LEU A 51 -4.29 -36.15 10.44
N GLU A 52 -3.93 -37.07 9.54
CA GLU A 52 -3.68 -36.75 8.13
C GLU A 52 -4.99 -36.34 7.45
N THR A 53 -6.04 -37.15 7.64
CA THR A 53 -7.38 -36.85 7.11
C THR A 53 -7.96 -35.59 7.74
N ALA A 54 -7.77 -35.37 9.04
CA ALA A 54 -8.21 -34.17 9.74
C ALA A 54 -7.53 -32.90 9.17
N ALA A 55 -6.23 -32.95 8.87
CA ALA A 55 -5.52 -31.84 8.23
C ALA A 55 -6.09 -31.53 6.84
N LYS A 56 -6.39 -32.55 6.03
CA LYS A 56 -7.04 -32.39 4.71
C LYS A 56 -8.45 -31.80 4.82
N LEU A 57 -9.22 -32.20 5.84
CA LEU A 57 -10.54 -31.64 6.12
C LEU A 57 -10.45 -30.15 6.49
N VAL A 58 -9.55 -29.78 7.41
CA VAL A 58 -9.32 -28.38 7.78
C VAL A 58 -8.98 -27.56 6.55
N ARG A 59 -8.06 -28.05 5.71
CA ARG A 59 -7.69 -27.40 4.46
C ARG A 59 -8.88 -27.22 3.52
N ALA A 60 -9.71 -28.25 3.33
CA ALA A 60 -10.91 -28.15 2.51
C ALA A 60 -11.87 -27.06 3.02
N PHE A 61 -12.16 -27.03 4.31
CA PHE A 61 -13.02 -26.00 4.89
C PHE A 61 -12.43 -24.60 4.77
N SER A 62 -11.13 -24.44 5.00
CA SER A 62 -10.42 -23.17 4.80
C SER A 62 -10.49 -22.69 3.35
N THR A 63 -10.22 -23.56 2.38
CA THR A 63 -10.31 -23.22 0.96
C THR A 63 -11.75 -22.88 0.56
N TYR A 64 -12.77 -23.63 1.02
CA TYR A 64 -14.19 -23.26 0.81
C TYR A 64 -14.50 -21.86 1.36
N PHE A 65 -14.00 -21.54 2.55
CA PHE A 65 -14.20 -20.23 3.18
C PHE A 65 -13.52 -19.11 2.39
N HIS A 66 -12.28 -19.31 1.95
CA HIS A 66 -11.59 -18.36 1.08
C HIS A 66 -12.33 -18.10 -0.24
N LEU A 67 -12.83 -19.15 -0.89
CA LEU A 67 -13.61 -19.04 -2.14
C LEU A 67 -14.96 -18.34 -1.92
N ALA A 68 -15.62 -18.57 -0.78
CA ALA A 68 -16.83 -17.86 -0.42
C ALA A 68 -16.56 -16.37 -0.20
N ASN A 69 -15.54 -16.03 0.60
CA ASN A 69 -15.18 -14.65 0.92
C ASN A 69 -14.78 -13.86 -0.32
N VAL A 70 -13.95 -14.42 -1.20
CA VAL A 70 -13.55 -13.73 -2.43
C VAL A 70 -14.74 -13.50 -3.35
N THR A 71 -15.67 -14.47 -3.41
CA THR A 71 -16.91 -14.30 -4.19
C THR A 71 -17.77 -13.19 -3.60
N GLU A 72 -17.95 -13.16 -2.29
CA GLU A 72 -18.68 -12.09 -1.61
C GLU A 72 -18.05 -10.72 -1.88
N GLN A 73 -16.73 -10.61 -1.76
CA GLN A 73 -15.98 -9.37 -2.06
C GLN A 73 -16.21 -8.89 -3.50
N VAL A 74 -16.16 -9.79 -4.48
CA VAL A 74 -16.46 -9.45 -5.89
C VAL A 74 -17.89 -8.97 -6.07
N HIS A 75 -18.87 -9.66 -5.47
CA HIS A 75 -20.29 -9.25 -5.57
C HIS A 75 -20.56 -7.93 -4.85
N ARG A 76 -19.94 -7.70 -3.69
CA ARG A 76 -19.98 -6.41 -2.98
C ARG A 76 -19.36 -5.29 -3.82
N GLY A 77 -18.23 -5.55 -4.49
CA GLY A 77 -17.63 -4.60 -5.42
C GLY A 77 -18.55 -4.24 -6.59
N ARG A 78 -19.25 -5.22 -7.17
CA ARG A 78 -20.26 -5.00 -8.21
C ARG A 78 -21.43 -4.17 -7.73
N GLU A 79 -21.95 -4.46 -6.54
CA GLU A 79 -23.04 -3.72 -5.92
C GLU A 79 -22.63 -2.26 -5.65
N LEU A 80 -21.44 -2.03 -5.10
CA LEU A 80 -20.91 -0.67 -4.90
C LEU A 80 -20.76 0.09 -6.22
N ARG A 81 -20.30 -0.56 -7.30
CA ARG A 81 -20.22 0.04 -8.64
C ARG A 81 -21.61 0.37 -9.21
N ALA A 82 -22.58 -0.53 -9.02
CA ALA A 82 -23.97 -0.30 -9.45
C ALA A 82 -24.61 0.88 -8.70
N HIS A 83 -24.46 0.94 -7.37
CA HIS A 83 -24.90 2.10 -6.59
C HIS A 83 -24.17 3.38 -6.99
N ARG A 84 -22.85 3.32 -7.23
CA ARG A 84 -22.09 4.49 -7.71
C ARG A 84 -22.61 4.98 -9.07
N ALA A 85 -23.01 4.08 -9.96
CA ALA A 85 -23.59 4.44 -11.27
C ALA A 85 -25.01 5.01 -11.16
N ALA A 86 -25.81 4.54 -10.19
CA ALA A 86 -27.19 4.99 -10.00
C ALA A 86 -27.32 6.29 -9.18
N GLU A 87 -26.53 6.44 -8.11
CA GLU A 87 -26.67 7.50 -7.09
C GLU A 87 -25.44 8.41 -7.00
N GLY A 88 -24.43 8.22 -7.85
CA GLY A 88 -23.13 8.90 -7.74
C GLY A 88 -22.21 8.27 -6.68
N GLY A 89 -20.94 8.66 -6.69
CA GLY A 89 -19.96 8.21 -5.69
C GLY A 89 -20.22 8.80 -4.30
N LEU A 90 -19.63 8.21 -3.25
CA LEU A 90 -19.70 8.76 -1.89
C LEU A 90 -19.21 10.21 -1.83
N LEU A 91 -18.07 10.50 -2.48
CA LEU A 91 -17.52 11.86 -2.55
C LEU A 91 -18.45 12.83 -3.29
N ALA A 92 -19.10 12.37 -4.37
CA ALA A 92 -20.05 13.19 -5.12
C ALA A 92 -21.27 13.56 -4.27
N ARG A 93 -21.84 12.59 -3.55
CA ARG A 93 -22.96 12.84 -2.63
C ARG A 93 -22.56 13.76 -1.47
N THR A 94 -21.37 13.57 -0.91
CA THR A 94 -20.84 14.46 0.12
C THR A 94 -20.68 15.88 -0.43
N ALA A 95 -20.12 16.04 -1.62
CA ALA A 95 -20.02 17.36 -2.27
C ALA A 95 -21.40 17.98 -2.55
N ASP A 96 -22.42 17.19 -2.92
CA ASP A 96 -23.79 17.69 -3.06
C ASP A 96 -24.35 18.26 -1.74
N MET A 97 -24.03 17.64 -0.60
CA MET A 97 -24.41 18.15 0.72
C MET A 97 -23.65 19.42 1.12
N LEU A 98 -22.49 19.68 0.52
CA LEU A 98 -21.63 20.82 0.84
C LEU A 98 -21.88 22.06 -0.03
N LYS A 99 -22.79 22.00 -1.02
CA LYS A 99 -23.07 23.13 -1.93
C LYS A 99 -23.50 24.41 -1.22
N ASP A 100 -24.25 24.27 -0.14
CA ASP A 100 -24.79 25.39 0.64
C ASP A 100 -23.95 25.71 1.89
N ALA A 101 -22.77 25.09 2.03
CA ALA A 101 -21.86 25.36 3.14
C ALA A 101 -21.17 26.72 2.98
N ASP A 102 -20.69 27.29 4.09
CA ASP A 102 -19.86 28.49 4.06
C ASP A 102 -18.55 28.22 3.29
N PRO A 103 -18.29 28.93 2.18
CA PRO A 103 -17.11 28.68 1.36
C PRO A 103 -15.78 28.89 2.09
N GLU A 104 -15.70 29.85 3.01
CA GLU A 104 -14.43 30.09 3.73
C GLU A 104 -14.14 28.96 4.71
N HIS A 105 -15.14 28.55 5.49
CA HIS A 105 -15.02 27.39 6.36
C HIS A 105 -14.68 26.10 5.59
N LEU A 106 -15.26 25.92 4.41
CA LEU A 106 -14.96 24.75 3.56
C LEU A 106 -13.52 24.79 3.02
N ARG A 107 -13.01 25.95 2.59
CA ARG A 107 -11.60 26.11 2.18
C ARG A 107 -10.65 25.77 3.32
N GLU A 108 -10.93 26.26 4.53
CA GLU A 108 -10.12 25.98 5.72
C GLU A 108 -10.15 24.48 6.08
N THR A 109 -11.33 23.87 6.03
CA THR A 109 -11.50 22.43 6.28
C THR A 109 -10.71 21.59 5.28
N VAL A 110 -10.81 21.91 3.98
CA VAL A 110 -10.10 21.20 2.91
C VAL A 110 -8.58 21.37 3.05
N ARG A 111 -8.11 22.56 3.41
CA ARG A 111 -6.67 22.83 3.66
C ARG A 111 -6.11 21.96 4.80
N ASN A 112 -6.92 21.70 5.82
CA ASN A 112 -6.54 20.93 7.01
C ASN A 112 -6.93 19.45 6.93
N LEU A 113 -7.56 19.00 5.84
CA LEU A 113 -7.99 17.62 5.68
C LEU A 113 -6.75 16.72 5.69
N ASN A 114 -6.73 15.76 6.60
CA ASN A 114 -5.70 14.73 6.67
C ASN A 114 -6.28 13.46 7.29
N VAL A 115 -6.31 12.38 6.50
CA VAL A 115 -6.65 11.04 6.96
C VAL A 115 -5.40 10.18 6.86
N ARG A 116 -5.03 9.51 7.95
CA ARG A 116 -3.87 8.62 8.01
C ARG A 116 -4.26 7.22 8.51
N PRO A 117 -4.67 6.30 7.63
CA PRO A 117 -4.83 4.89 8.01
C PRO A 117 -3.49 4.32 8.48
N VAL A 118 -3.48 3.63 9.62
CA VAL A 118 -2.29 3.03 10.21
C VAL A 118 -2.38 1.52 10.11
N PHE A 119 -1.46 0.92 9.36
CA PHE A 119 -1.36 -0.53 9.20
C PHE A 119 -0.74 -1.16 10.46
N THR A 120 -1.36 -2.22 10.94
CA THR A 120 -0.90 -2.99 12.10
C THR A 120 -0.69 -4.45 11.69
N ALA A 121 0.18 -5.16 12.42
CA ALA A 121 0.35 -6.58 12.20
C ALA A 121 -0.96 -7.31 12.52
N HIS A 122 -1.41 -8.21 11.64
CA HIS A 122 -2.58 -9.02 11.92
C HIS A 122 -2.18 -10.25 12.73
N PRO A 123 -2.63 -10.41 13.99
CA PRO A 123 -2.13 -11.46 14.90
C PRO A 123 -2.46 -12.88 14.44
N THR A 124 -3.42 -13.06 13.53
CA THR A 124 -3.91 -14.37 13.06
C THR A 124 -4.02 -14.51 11.54
N GLU A 125 -3.44 -13.59 10.74
CA GLU A 125 -3.55 -13.72 9.28
C GLU A 125 -2.59 -14.80 8.76
N ALA A 126 -3.10 -16.05 8.79
CA ALA A 126 -2.36 -17.24 8.41
C ALA A 126 -2.01 -17.25 6.91
N ALA A 127 -2.86 -16.65 6.07
CA ALA A 127 -2.75 -16.74 4.62
C ALA A 127 -1.47 -16.08 4.10
N ARG A 128 -0.63 -16.87 3.43
CA ARG A 128 0.60 -16.39 2.78
C ARG A 128 0.26 -15.50 1.58
N ARG A 129 1.15 -14.55 1.23
CA ARG A 129 1.06 -13.73 0.00
C ARG A 129 0.76 -14.55 -1.25
N SER A 130 1.34 -15.75 -1.36
CA SER A 130 1.10 -16.68 -2.46
C SER A 130 -0.34 -17.15 -2.58
N VAL A 131 -1.08 -17.26 -1.47
CA VAL A 131 -2.52 -17.59 -1.45
C VAL A 131 -3.34 -16.35 -1.83
N LEU A 132 -3.03 -15.19 -1.23
CA LEU A 132 -3.69 -13.92 -1.55
C LEU A 132 -3.62 -13.57 -3.05
N ASN A 133 -2.45 -13.74 -3.67
CA ASN A 133 -2.26 -13.55 -5.11
C ASN A 133 -3.18 -14.45 -5.96
N LYS A 134 -3.37 -15.71 -5.55
CA LYS A 134 -4.24 -16.66 -6.26
C LYS A 134 -5.72 -16.31 -6.06
N LEU A 135 -6.10 -15.92 -4.84
CA LEU A 135 -7.45 -15.44 -4.57
C LEU A 135 -7.78 -14.18 -5.37
N ARG A 136 -6.83 -13.24 -5.53
CA ARG A 136 -7.00 -12.08 -6.42
C ARG A 136 -7.19 -12.47 -7.89
N ARG A 137 -6.45 -13.45 -8.39
CA ARG A 137 -6.67 -13.98 -9.75
C ARG A 137 -8.06 -14.59 -9.91
N ILE A 138 -8.52 -15.34 -8.90
CA ILE A 138 -9.89 -15.86 -8.86
C ILE A 138 -10.90 -14.69 -8.85
N ALA A 139 -10.65 -13.63 -8.08
CA ALA A 139 -11.51 -12.44 -8.05
C ALA A 139 -11.61 -11.77 -9.43
N ALA A 140 -10.46 -11.53 -10.08
CA ALA A 140 -10.41 -10.94 -11.42
C ALA A 140 -11.13 -11.80 -12.46
N LEU A 141 -10.90 -13.12 -12.44
CA LEU A 141 -11.63 -14.06 -13.29
C LEU A 141 -13.14 -14.03 -13.01
N LEU A 142 -13.58 -13.87 -11.76
CA LEU A 142 -15.00 -13.74 -11.45
C LEU A 142 -15.58 -12.42 -11.95
N GLU A 143 -14.80 -11.32 -11.97
CA GLU A 143 -15.23 -10.02 -12.46
C GLU A 143 -15.47 -10.01 -13.98
N GLU A 144 -14.69 -10.78 -14.75
CA GLU A 144 -14.84 -10.90 -16.21
C GLU A 144 -16.25 -11.38 -16.61
N THR A 145 -16.84 -10.69 -17.59
CA THR A 145 -18.14 -11.06 -18.16
C THR A 145 -17.93 -12.00 -19.34
N ALA A 146 -18.28 -13.27 -19.17
CA ALA A 146 -18.21 -14.26 -20.25
C ALA A 146 -19.26 -13.97 -21.34
N SER A 147 -18.83 -13.78 -22.59
CA SER A 147 -19.72 -13.41 -23.72
C SER A 147 -20.24 -14.63 -24.47
N GLY A 148 -20.74 -15.63 -23.72
CA GLY A 148 -21.32 -16.87 -24.24
C GLY A 148 -20.69 -18.14 -23.66
N ALA A 149 -21.15 -19.29 -24.16
CA ALA A 149 -20.80 -20.60 -23.58
C ALA A 149 -19.31 -20.97 -23.72
N GLY A 150 -18.66 -20.59 -24.82
CA GLY A 150 -17.23 -20.84 -25.04
C GLY A 150 -16.34 -20.09 -24.06
N ASP A 151 -16.65 -18.81 -23.83
CA ASP A 151 -15.94 -17.97 -22.86
C ASP A 151 -16.16 -18.47 -21.43
N ARG A 152 -17.38 -18.91 -21.11
CA ARG A 152 -17.70 -19.45 -19.80
C ARG A 152 -16.87 -20.69 -19.49
N ARG A 153 -16.77 -21.62 -20.44
CA ARG A 153 -15.93 -22.83 -20.29
C ARG A 153 -14.45 -22.48 -20.11
N ARG A 154 -13.94 -21.48 -20.83
CA ARG A 154 -12.54 -21.04 -20.68
C ARG A 154 -12.31 -20.42 -19.30
N GLN A 155 -13.25 -19.59 -18.83
CA GLN A 155 -13.22 -19.01 -17.50
C GLN A 155 -13.29 -20.09 -16.41
N ASP A 156 -14.14 -21.10 -16.56
CA ASP A 156 -14.22 -22.28 -15.66
C ASP A 156 -12.87 -22.99 -15.57
N LEU A 157 -12.24 -23.24 -16.72
CA LEU A 157 -10.92 -23.88 -16.76
C LEU A 157 -9.87 -23.04 -16.00
N ARG A 158 -9.82 -21.72 -16.22
CA ARG A 158 -8.87 -20.85 -15.50
C ARG A 158 -9.16 -20.75 -14.01
N LEU A 159 -10.43 -20.78 -13.62
CA LEU A 159 -10.82 -20.83 -12.20
C LEU A 159 -10.36 -22.16 -11.58
N ALA A 160 -10.61 -23.29 -12.24
CA ALA A 160 -10.18 -24.62 -11.79
C ALA A 160 -8.65 -24.69 -11.62
N GLU A 161 -7.89 -24.18 -12.59
CA GLU A 161 -6.42 -24.10 -12.49
C GLU A 161 -5.96 -23.30 -11.26
N ASN A 162 -6.59 -22.16 -10.97
CA ASN A 162 -6.23 -21.35 -9.81
C ASN A 162 -6.68 -22.00 -8.49
N ILE A 163 -7.83 -22.68 -8.46
CA ILE A 163 -8.30 -23.43 -7.29
C ILE A 163 -7.37 -24.60 -7.00
N ASP A 164 -6.93 -25.34 -8.02
CA ASP A 164 -5.91 -26.39 -7.87
C ASP A 164 -4.61 -25.82 -7.27
N LEU A 165 -4.17 -24.66 -7.74
CA LEU A 165 -2.99 -24.01 -7.18
C LEU A 165 -3.18 -23.51 -5.75
N VAL A 166 -4.38 -23.08 -5.35
CA VAL A 166 -4.70 -22.78 -3.94
C VAL A 166 -4.62 -24.07 -3.13
N TRP A 167 -5.26 -25.15 -3.60
CA TRP A 167 -5.19 -26.47 -2.96
C TRP A 167 -3.78 -27.04 -2.91
N GLN A 168 -2.84 -26.64 -3.76
CA GLN A 168 -1.45 -27.13 -3.71
C GLN A 168 -0.54 -26.20 -2.90
N THR A 169 -1.00 -25.01 -2.56
CA THR A 169 -0.22 -24.06 -1.76
C THR A 169 -0.44 -24.32 -0.28
N ASP A 170 0.63 -24.43 0.48
CA ASP A 170 0.53 -24.48 1.95
C ASP A 170 0.00 -23.14 2.48
N GLU A 171 -1.18 -23.19 3.09
CA GLU A 171 -1.87 -22.02 3.65
C GLU A 171 -1.28 -21.62 4.99
N LEU A 172 -0.74 -22.58 5.75
CA LEU A 172 -0.20 -22.34 7.08
C LEU A 172 1.26 -21.94 7.00
N ARG A 173 1.65 -20.99 7.85
CA ARG A 173 3.06 -20.72 8.08
C ARG A 173 3.57 -21.78 9.05
N VAL A 174 4.55 -22.57 8.62
CA VAL A 174 5.21 -23.61 9.43
C VAL A 174 5.94 -23.01 10.64
N VAL A 175 6.36 -21.74 10.54
CA VAL A 175 7.07 -20.99 11.59
C VAL A 175 6.34 -19.68 11.85
N ARG A 176 6.37 -19.22 13.11
CA ARG A 176 5.88 -17.89 13.49
C ARG A 176 6.57 -16.83 12.60
N PRO A 177 5.81 -15.90 12.00
CA PRO A 177 6.40 -14.90 11.12
C PRO A 177 7.39 -14.00 11.87
N GLU A 178 8.48 -13.64 11.20
CA GLU A 178 9.36 -12.58 11.67
C GLU A 178 8.73 -11.20 11.38
N PRO A 179 9.06 -10.14 12.14
CA PRO A 179 8.50 -8.81 11.89
C PRO A 179 8.71 -8.30 10.45
N ALA A 180 9.82 -8.70 9.81
CA ALA A 180 10.08 -8.37 8.40
C ALA A 180 9.07 -9.04 7.44
N ASP A 181 8.56 -10.24 7.75
CA ASP A 181 7.54 -10.91 6.93
C ASP A 181 6.16 -10.26 7.08
N GLU A 182 5.84 -9.78 8.27
CA GLU A 182 4.63 -8.97 8.51
C GLU A 182 4.73 -7.65 7.75
N ALA A 183 5.91 -7.02 7.72
CA ALA A 183 6.13 -5.80 6.94
C ALA A 183 5.91 -6.04 5.45
N ARG A 184 6.44 -7.13 4.88
CA ARG A 184 6.23 -7.51 3.48
C ARG A 184 4.76 -7.70 3.13
N ASN A 185 3.95 -8.22 4.05
CA ASN A 185 2.51 -8.34 3.84
C ASN A 185 1.81 -6.97 3.76
N ALA A 186 2.13 -6.04 4.68
CA ALA A 186 1.54 -4.71 4.66
C ALA A 186 1.97 -3.90 3.44
N ILE A 187 3.26 -3.99 3.08
CA ILE A 187 3.80 -3.40 1.86
C ILE A 187 3.03 -3.89 0.63
N TYR A 188 2.74 -5.19 0.53
CA TYR A 188 1.94 -5.72 -0.58
C TYR A 188 0.55 -5.08 -0.73
N TYR A 189 -0.11 -4.70 0.37
CA TYR A 189 -1.37 -3.96 0.28
C TYR A 189 -1.16 -2.49 -0.08
N LEU A 190 -0.09 -1.86 0.42
CA LEU A 190 0.27 -0.48 0.11
C LEU A 190 0.64 -0.31 -1.36
N ASP A 191 1.45 -1.21 -1.93
CA ASP A 191 1.84 -1.23 -3.35
C ASP A 191 0.58 -1.25 -4.26
N GLU A 192 -0.44 -2.02 -3.87
CA GLU A 192 -1.69 -2.14 -4.64
C GLU A 192 -2.58 -0.91 -4.51
N LEU A 193 -2.63 -0.30 -3.32
CA LEU A 193 -3.30 0.97 -3.11
C LEU A 193 -2.61 2.09 -3.92
N HIS A 194 -1.28 2.07 -3.98
CA HIS A 194 -0.45 3.00 -4.74
C HIS A 194 -0.70 2.86 -6.25
N ALA A 195 -0.75 1.64 -6.77
CA ALA A 195 -0.89 1.36 -8.20
C ALA A 195 -2.21 1.85 -8.81
N GLY A 196 -3.27 2.02 -8.02
CA GLY A 196 -4.59 2.38 -8.55
C GLY A 196 -5.46 3.19 -7.60
N ALA A 197 -5.96 2.54 -6.55
CA ALA A 197 -7.12 3.02 -5.78
C ALA A 197 -6.92 4.42 -5.17
N VAL A 198 -5.73 4.74 -4.67
CA VAL A 198 -5.45 6.04 -4.07
C VAL A 198 -5.46 7.16 -5.11
N GLY A 199 -4.89 6.91 -6.29
CA GLY A 199 -4.95 7.86 -7.40
C GLY A 199 -6.40 8.19 -7.79
N ASP A 200 -7.26 7.16 -7.91
CA ASP A 200 -8.67 7.32 -8.24
C ASP A 200 -9.41 8.15 -7.18
N VAL A 201 -9.22 7.84 -5.89
CA VAL A 201 -9.87 8.55 -4.79
C VAL A 201 -9.44 10.02 -4.71
N LEU A 202 -8.16 10.31 -4.92
CA LEU A 202 -7.65 11.69 -4.86
C LEU A 202 -8.08 12.51 -6.08
N GLU A 203 -8.16 11.88 -7.26
CA GLU A 203 -8.70 12.49 -8.47
C GLU A 203 -10.20 12.78 -8.33
N ASP A 204 -10.99 11.81 -7.85
CA ASP A 204 -12.41 11.99 -7.53
C ASP A 204 -12.60 13.13 -6.51
N LEU A 205 -11.80 13.15 -5.43
CA LEU A 205 -11.89 14.20 -4.40
C LEU A 205 -11.62 15.58 -4.97
N ALA A 206 -10.57 15.74 -5.78
CA ALA A 206 -10.24 17.02 -6.40
C ALA A 206 -11.36 17.50 -7.34
N ALA A 207 -11.91 16.61 -8.17
CA ALA A 207 -12.99 16.93 -9.08
C ALA A 207 -14.30 17.33 -8.34
N GLU A 208 -14.66 16.60 -7.28
CA GLU A 208 -15.87 16.88 -6.51
C GLU A 208 -15.75 18.17 -5.67
N LEU A 209 -14.58 18.49 -5.15
CA LEU A 209 -14.32 19.78 -4.50
C LEU A 209 -14.41 20.93 -5.50
N GLN A 210 -13.84 20.77 -6.70
CA GLN A 210 -13.92 21.78 -7.75
C GLN A 210 -15.37 22.07 -8.15
N ARG A 211 -16.22 21.03 -8.18
CA ARG A 211 -17.66 21.16 -8.50
C ARG A 211 -18.42 22.03 -7.49
N VAL A 212 -17.96 22.11 -6.24
CA VAL A 212 -18.52 23.01 -5.21
C VAL A 212 -17.76 24.33 -5.08
N GLY A 213 -16.89 24.65 -6.05
CA GLY A 213 -16.15 25.91 -6.10
C GLY A 213 -14.94 26.00 -5.17
N ILE A 214 -14.40 24.85 -4.75
CA ILE A 214 -13.25 24.76 -3.85
C ILE A 214 -12.12 24.03 -4.54
N GLU A 215 -10.96 24.66 -4.63
CA GLU A 215 -9.76 23.99 -5.12
C GLU A 215 -9.03 23.30 -3.96
N LEU A 216 -8.58 22.07 -4.18
CA LEU A 216 -7.70 21.37 -3.25
C LEU A 216 -6.29 21.97 -3.39
N PRO A 217 -5.79 22.75 -2.40
CA PRO A 217 -4.57 23.53 -2.58
C PRO A 217 -3.36 22.66 -2.90
N PRO A 218 -2.42 23.12 -3.75
CA PRO A 218 -1.16 22.43 -3.98
C PRO A 218 -0.44 22.11 -2.68
N GLY A 219 0.16 20.92 -2.59
CA GLY A 219 0.87 20.47 -1.39
C GLY A 219 -0.02 19.93 -0.26
N THR A 220 -1.35 20.03 -0.36
CA THR A 220 -2.27 19.39 0.60
C THR A 220 -2.19 17.87 0.47
N ARG A 221 -2.14 17.17 1.61
CA ARG A 221 -2.04 15.70 1.69
C ARG A 221 -3.27 15.14 2.41
N PRO A 222 -4.44 15.10 1.76
CA PRO A 222 -5.69 14.66 2.40
C PRO A 222 -5.67 13.18 2.81
N LEU A 223 -4.79 12.39 2.18
CA LEU A 223 -4.55 11.00 2.51
C LEU A 223 -3.04 10.77 2.66
N THR A 224 -2.66 10.12 3.75
CA THR A 224 -1.31 9.61 4.00
C THR A 224 -1.41 8.23 4.65
N PHE A 225 -0.32 7.48 4.73
CA PHE A 225 -0.32 6.15 5.33
C PHE A 225 0.67 6.06 6.49
N GLY A 226 0.28 5.32 7.54
CA GLY A 226 1.13 5.01 8.67
C GLY A 226 1.28 3.49 8.85
N THR A 227 2.26 3.07 9.65
CA THR A 227 2.45 1.66 10.00
C THR A 227 3.08 1.50 11.38
N TRP A 228 2.65 0.48 12.11
CA TRP A 228 3.26 0.04 13.37
C TRP A 228 4.19 -1.17 13.19
N ILE A 229 4.17 -1.80 12.02
CA ILE A 229 4.91 -3.03 11.78
C ILE A 229 6.41 -2.71 11.68
N GLY A 230 7.20 -3.30 12.58
CA GLY A 230 8.62 -2.97 12.74
C GLY A 230 8.89 -1.75 13.63
N GLY A 231 7.87 -1.03 14.09
CA GLY A 231 7.99 0.14 14.97
C GLY A 231 7.38 -0.05 16.37
N ASP A 232 6.32 -0.86 16.48
CA ASP A 232 5.70 -1.22 17.76
C ASP A 232 6.48 -2.35 18.44
N ARG A 233 7.20 -2.01 19.50
CA ARG A 233 8.00 -2.94 20.32
C ARG A 233 7.42 -3.14 21.71
N ASP A 234 6.29 -2.50 22.01
CA ASP A 234 5.60 -2.62 23.28
C ASP A 234 5.16 -4.08 23.51
N GLY A 235 5.80 -4.74 24.49
CA GLY A 235 5.59 -6.16 24.79
C GLY A 235 6.14 -7.13 23.74
N ASN A 236 6.88 -6.67 22.72
CA ASN A 236 7.43 -7.51 21.66
C ASN A 236 8.96 -7.35 21.53
N PRO A 237 9.75 -8.20 22.21
CA PRO A 237 11.22 -8.11 22.18
C PRO A 237 11.84 -8.42 20.80
N ASN A 238 11.06 -8.96 19.86
CA ASN A 238 11.55 -9.28 18.52
C ASN A 238 11.66 -8.03 17.62
N VAL A 239 11.09 -6.89 18.03
CA VAL A 239 11.19 -5.63 17.29
C VAL A 239 12.39 -4.83 17.82
N THR A 240 13.58 -5.21 17.35
CA THR A 240 14.85 -4.56 17.69
C THR A 240 15.09 -3.31 16.83
N PRO A 241 16.04 -2.42 17.20
CA PRO A 241 16.46 -1.31 16.34
C PRO A 241 16.89 -1.75 14.93
N ASP A 242 17.56 -2.90 14.81
CA ASP A 242 18.00 -3.44 13.52
C ASP A 242 16.81 -3.87 12.65
N VAL A 243 15.80 -4.52 13.25
CA VAL A 243 14.54 -4.87 12.59
C VAL A 243 13.80 -3.60 12.13
N THR A 244 13.70 -2.58 13.00
CA THR A 244 13.11 -1.29 12.62
C THR A 244 13.83 -0.68 11.41
N ARG A 245 15.18 -0.71 11.40
CA ARG A 245 15.98 -0.20 10.27
C ARG A 245 15.78 -1.02 9.00
N GLU A 246 15.76 -2.34 9.10
CA GLU A 246 15.51 -3.24 7.97
C GLU A 246 14.15 -2.95 7.32
N VAL A 247 13.09 -2.85 8.13
CA VAL A 247 11.74 -2.57 7.64
C VAL A 247 11.66 -1.18 7.00
N LEU A 248 12.33 -0.17 7.56
CA LEU A 248 12.40 1.15 6.94
C LEU A 248 13.08 1.11 5.57
N ILE A 249 14.21 0.41 5.43
CA ILE A 249 14.90 0.27 4.13
C ILE A 249 14.01 -0.45 3.12
N LEU A 250 13.36 -1.54 3.54
CA LEU A 250 12.45 -2.30 2.70
C LEU A 250 11.27 -1.42 2.21
N GLN A 251 10.67 -0.61 3.08
CA GLN A 251 9.61 0.31 2.67
C GLN A 251 10.09 1.36 1.66
N HIS A 252 11.32 1.88 1.81
CA HIS A 252 11.88 2.82 0.84
C HIS A 252 12.19 2.14 -0.50
N GLU A 253 12.67 0.90 -0.49
CA GLU A 253 12.91 0.14 -1.71
C GLU A 253 11.62 -0.02 -2.54
N HIS A 254 10.52 -0.38 -1.87
CA HIS A 254 9.22 -0.51 -2.49
C HIS A 254 8.64 0.85 -2.90
N GLY A 255 8.60 1.85 -2.02
CA GLY A 255 8.09 3.19 -2.35
C GLY A 255 8.83 3.87 -3.50
N ILE A 256 10.15 3.66 -3.63
CA ILE A 256 10.92 4.15 -4.79
C ILE A 256 10.61 3.33 -6.05
N THR A 257 10.42 2.02 -5.92
CA THR A 257 10.05 1.16 -7.07
C THR A 257 8.69 1.53 -7.64
N ASP A 258 7.72 1.74 -6.76
CA ASP A 258 6.39 2.26 -7.06
C ASP A 258 6.46 3.64 -7.75
N ALA A 259 7.28 4.55 -7.22
CA ALA A 259 7.50 5.86 -7.84
C ALA A 259 8.14 5.75 -9.23
N LEU A 260 9.08 4.81 -9.42
CA LEU A 260 9.70 4.53 -10.72
C LEU A 260 8.67 4.08 -11.75
N GLU A 261 7.67 3.27 -11.37
CA GLU A 261 6.60 2.84 -12.28
C GLU A 261 5.75 4.02 -12.78
N LEU A 262 5.35 4.93 -11.88
CA LEU A 262 4.62 6.14 -12.26
C LEU A 262 5.47 7.06 -13.16
N VAL A 263 6.74 7.23 -12.83
CA VAL A 263 7.67 8.04 -13.62
C VAL A 263 7.95 7.43 -15.00
N ASP A 264 8.09 6.10 -15.09
CA ASP A 264 8.25 5.40 -16.37
C ASP A 264 6.98 5.52 -17.24
N PHE A 265 5.81 5.47 -16.62
CA PHE A 265 4.56 5.75 -17.30
C PHE A 265 4.51 7.18 -17.85
N LEU A 266 4.83 8.21 -17.04
CA LEU A 266 4.91 9.60 -17.50
C LEU A 266 5.93 9.78 -18.63
N ARG A 267 7.11 9.13 -18.53
CA ARG A 267 8.17 9.19 -19.54
C ARG A 267 7.71 8.67 -20.90
N SER A 268 6.85 7.65 -20.90
CA SER A 268 6.27 7.08 -22.12
C SER A 268 5.33 8.06 -22.83
N LEU A 269 4.63 8.92 -22.08
CA LEU A 269 3.60 9.83 -22.59
C LEU A 269 4.14 11.21 -22.96
N LEU A 270 5.17 11.71 -22.28
CA LEU A 270 5.66 13.09 -22.38
C LEU A 270 6.64 13.32 -23.55
N SER A 271 6.25 12.95 -24.77
CA SER A 271 7.02 13.19 -26.01
C SER A 271 6.78 14.58 -26.63
N ASN A 272 6.39 15.57 -25.83
CA ASN A 272 6.10 16.91 -26.32
C ASN A 272 7.36 17.52 -26.95
N SER A 273 7.30 17.85 -28.24
CA SER A 273 8.41 18.49 -28.93
C SER A 273 8.42 19.99 -28.69
N ILE A 274 9.58 20.53 -28.32
CA ILE A 274 9.82 21.96 -28.12
C ILE A 274 9.49 22.78 -29.40
N ARG A 275 9.54 22.16 -30.57
CA ARG A 275 9.18 22.79 -31.86
C ARG A 275 7.69 23.13 -31.97
N TYR A 276 6.81 22.41 -31.27
CA TYR A 276 5.35 22.59 -31.39
C TYR A 276 4.74 23.34 -30.20
N THR A 277 5.18 23.02 -28.98
CA THR A 277 4.53 23.53 -27.78
C THR A 277 5.43 24.41 -26.91
N GLY A 278 6.76 24.37 -27.09
CA GLY A 278 7.72 25.07 -26.24
C GLY A 278 7.88 24.47 -24.84
N ALA A 279 8.69 25.11 -24.00
CA ALA A 279 8.85 24.82 -22.58
C ALA A 279 9.36 26.06 -21.84
N THR A 280 9.09 26.16 -20.55
CA THR A 280 9.56 27.30 -19.72
C THR A 280 11.08 27.31 -19.60
N GLU A 281 11.66 28.52 -19.51
CA GLU A 281 13.10 28.68 -19.30
C GLU A 281 13.57 27.98 -18.02
N GLU A 282 12.77 28.06 -16.95
CA GLU A 282 13.05 27.38 -15.68
C GLU A 282 13.18 25.85 -15.84
N LEU A 283 12.29 25.21 -16.61
CA LEU A 283 12.37 23.78 -16.90
C LEU A 283 13.65 23.46 -17.70
N LEU A 284 13.97 24.27 -18.70
CA LEU A 284 15.13 24.06 -19.56
C LEU A 284 16.46 24.23 -18.78
N SER A 285 16.55 25.24 -17.92
CA SER A 285 17.71 25.44 -17.04
C SER A 285 17.87 24.30 -16.05
N SER A 286 16.77 23.86 -15.42
CA SER A 286 16.77 22.71 -14.50
C SER A 286 17.17 21.41 -15.21
N LEU A 287 16.68 21.18 -16.43
CA LEU A 287 17.06 20.05 -17.26
C LEU A 287 18.55 20.07 -17.59
N GLN A 288 19.09 21.22 -17.99
CA GLN A 288 20.51 21.34 -18.33
C GLN A 288 21.40 20.98 -17.13
N ALA A 289 21.09 21.52 -15.94
CA ALA A 289 21.81 21.21 -14.71
C ALA A 289 21.76 19.70 -14.37
N ASP A 290 20.59 19.07 -14.53
CA ASP A 290 20.44 17.63 -14.31
C ASP A 290 21.27 16.81 -15.30
N LEU A 291 21.26 17.16 -16.59
CA LEU A 291 22.01 16.43 -17.63
C LEU A 291 23.53 16.51 -17.43
N GLU A 292 24.03 17.57 -16.80
CA GLU A 292 25.45 17.70 -16.42
C GLU A 292 25.80 16.86 -15.20
N ARG A 293 24.88 16.76 -14.23
CA ARG A 293 25.07 16.00 -12.98
C ARG A 293 24.81 14.51 -13.13
N LEU A 294 24.11 14.07 -14.17
CA LEU A 294 23.69 12.68 -14.40
C LEU A 294 24.41 12.07 -15.62
N PRO A 295 25.66 11.58 -15.46
CA PRO A 295 26.44 10.94 -16.53
C PRO A 295 25.84 9.60 -16.98
N GLU A 296 24.96 8.99 -16.18
CA GLU A 296 24.28 7.73 -16.50
C GLU A 296 23.35 7.90 -17.72
N ILE A 297 22.91 9.12 -18.01
CA ILE A 297 22.11 9.42 -19.20
C ILE A 297 23.05 9.49 -20.42
N SER A 298 23.01 8.44 -21.24
CA SER A 298 23.93 8.32 -22.37
C SER A 298 23.84 9.50 -23.37
N PRO A 299 24.97 9.94 -23.96
CA PRO A 299 24.98 10.97 -25.01
C PRO A 299 24.07 10.65 -26.20
N ARG A 300 23.97 9.36 -26.56
CA ARG A 300 23.08 8.90 -27.63
C ARG A 300 21.60 9.20 -27.29
N TYR A 301 21.18 8.93 -26.05
CA TYR A 301 19.80 9.19 -25.62
C TYR A 301 19.48 10.68 -25.62
N LYS A 302 20.39 11.51 -25.08
CA LYS A 302 20.28 12.98 -25.10
C LYS A 302 20.05 13.50 -26.52
N ARG A 303 20.87 13.05 -27.48
CA ARG A 303 20.76 13.46 -28.89
C ARG A 303 19.45 13.02 -29.55
N LEU A 304 19.00 11.79 -29.30
CA LEU A 304 17.76 11.26 -29.92
C LEU A 304 16.49 11.97 -29.42
N ASN A 305 16.54 12.56 -28.21
CA ASN A 305 15.40 13.17 -27.55
C ASN A 305 15.63 14.67 -27.32
N ALA A 306 16.58 15.29 -28.04
CA ALA A 306 17.00 16.67 -27.82
C ALA A 306 15.86 17.70 -27.96
N GLU A 307 14.83 17.34 -28.71
CA GLU A 307 13.65 18.18 -28.91
C GLU A 307 12.50 17.85 -27.95
N GLU A 308 12.65 16.87 -27.06
CA GLU A 308 11.63 16.40 -26.13
C GLU A 308 12.04 16.72 -24.67
N PRO A 309 12.01 18.01 -24.26
CA PRO A 309 12.54 18.43 -22.96
C PRO A 309 11.83 17.77 -21.78
N TYR A 310 10.52 17.55 -21.87
CA TYR A 310 9.74 16.90 -20.82
C TYR A 310 10.17 15.43 -20.64
N ARG A 311 10.31 14.66 -21.73
CA ARG A 311 10.83 13.28 -21.66
C ARG A 311 12.23 13.23 -21.05
N LEU A 312 13.11 14.16 -21.45
CA LEU A 312 14.46 14.23 -20.89
C LEU A 312 14.45 14.57 -19.40
N LYS A 313 13.63 15.51 -18.95
CA LYS A 313 13.53 15.88 -17.53
C LYS A 313 12.97 14.71 -16.71
N VAL A 314 11.93 14.03 -17.17
CA VAL A 314 11.39 12.83 -16.51
C VAL A 314 12.42 11.70 -16.49
N THR A 315 13.27 11.58 -17.51
CA THR A 315 14.39 10.63 -17.51
C THR A 315 15.41 10.97 -16.42
N CYS A 316 15.68 12.26 -16.18
CA CYS A 316 16.54 12.71 -15.07
C CYS A 316 15.91 12.37 -13.71
N VAL A 317 14.62 12.65 -13.53
CA VAL A 317 13.87 12.27 -12.31
C VAL A 317 13.97 10.77 -12.05
N ARG A 318 13.75 9.95 -13.09
CA ARG A 318 13.90 8.50 -13.00
C ARG A 318 15.31 8.08 -12.58
N GLN A 319 16.35 8.70 -13.13
CA GLN A 319 17.73 8.39 -12.77
C GLN A 319 18.04 8.79 -11.33
N LYS A 320 17.56 9.93 -10.85
CA LYS A 320 17.68 10.35 -9.44
C LYS A 320 17.01 9.35 -8.50
N LEU A 321 15.83 8.82 -8.86
CA LEU A 321 15.17 7.75 -8.09
C LEU A 321 16.02 6.46 -8.04
N LEU A 322 16.60 6.04 -9.17
CA LEU A 322 17.51 4.88 -9.18
C LEU A 322 18.71 5.09 -8.26
N ASN A 323 19.33 6.27 -8.34
CA ASN A 323 20.47 6.64 -7.50
C ASN A 323 20.06 6.69 -6.02
N THR A 324 18.84 7.17 -5.72
CA THR A 324 18.29 7.19 -4.35
C THR A 324 18.14 5.78 -3.79
N ARG A 325 17.60 4.85 -4.57
CA ARG A 325 17.45 3.45 -4.15
C ARG A 325 18.80 2.79 -3.91
N GLU A 326 19.76 3.01 -4.81
CA GLU A 326 21.13 2.50 -4.69
C GLU A 326 21.83 3.07 -3.46
N ARG A 327 21.68 4.38 -3.20
CA ARG A 327 22.22 5.06 -2.02
C ARG A 327 21.70 4.45 -0.73
N LEU A 328 20.39 4.23 -0.64
CA LEU A 328 19.77 3.62 0.55
C LEU A 328 20.23 2.18 0.77
N ALA A 329 20.32 1.39 -0.31
CA ALA A 329 20.80 0.01 -0.25
C ALA A 329 22.27 -0.08 0.20
N LYS A 330 23.13 0.83 -0.27
CA LYS A 330 24.56 0.88 0.09
C LYS A 330 24.87 1.67 1.36
N GLY A 331 23.92 2.47 1.86
CA GLY A 331 24.11 3.36 3.00
C GLY A 331 25.11 4.50 2.73
N THR A 332 25.21 5.00 1.49
CA THR A 332 26.12 6.10 1.15
C THR A 332 25.50 7.47 1.48
N PRO A 333 26.31 8.54 1.62
CA PRO A 333 25.81 9.89 1.82
C PRO A 333 24.95 10.38 0.64
N HIS A 334 24.06 11.33 0.90
CA HIS A 334 23.25 12.01 -0.12
C HIS A 334 24.14 12.90 -1.01
N GLU A 335 23.91 12.85 -2.32
CA GLU A 335 24.54 13.71 -3.32
C GLU A 335 23.50 14.63 -3.97
N GLU A 336 23.55 15.92 -3.63
CA GLU A 336 22.59 16.93 -4.13
C GLU A 336 22.55 16.96 -5.66
N GLY A 337 21.34 16.85 -6.22
CA GLY A 337 21.11 16.87 -7.67
C GLY A 337 21.45 15.55 -8.38
N ARG A 338 22.01 14.54 -7.69
CA ARG A 338 22.23 13.20 -8.24
C ARG A 338 21.23 12.17 -7.71
N ASP A 339 20.74 12.37 -6.49
CA ASP A 339 19.68 11.58 -5.88
C ASP A 339 18.72 12.49 -5.08
N TYR A 340 17.66 11.92 -4.50
CA TYR A 340 16.71 12.64 -3.67
C TYR A 340 16.96 12.37 -2.19
N LEU A 341 17.02 13.43 -1.37
CA LEU A 341 17.06 13.29 0.09
C LEU A 341 15.71 12.81 0.63
N GLY A 342 14.62 13.24 -0.01
CA GLY A 342 13.26 12.84 0.34
C GLY A 342 12.23 13.25 -0.70
N THR A 343 10.97 12.91 -0.42
CA THR A 343 9.83 13.11 -1.33
C THR A 343 9.65 14.56 -1.80
N ALA A 344 9.98 15.56 -0.98
CA ALA A 344 9.76 16.96 -1.31
C ALA A 344 10.50 17.39 -2.59
N GLU A 345 11.76 16.98 -2.75
CA GLU A 345 12.57 17.31 -3.93
C GLU A 345 12.01 16.67 -5.22
N LEU A 346 11.52 15.43 -5.11
CA LEU A 346 10.81 14.76 -6.21
C LEU A 346 9.56 15.53 -6.62
N LEU A 347 8.74 15.94 -5.64
CA LEU A 347 7.52 16.71 -5.91
C LEU A 347 7.83 18.06 -6.53
N THR A 348 8.93 18.71 -6.14
CA THR A 348 9.40 19.95 -6.79
C THR A 348 9.74 19.74 -8.26
N ASP A 349 10.52 18.70 -8.59
CA ASP A 349 10.86 18.38 -9.98
C ASP A 349 9.61 18.08 -10.83
N LEU A 350 8.64 17.35 -10.28
CA LEU A 350 7.38 17.04 -10.95
C LEU A 350 6.47 18.27 -11.08
N THR A 351 6.41 19.13 -10.06
CA THR A 351 5.62 20.38 -10.12
C THR A 351 6.19 21.32 -11.17
N LEU A 352 7.52 21.39 -11.32
CA LEU A 352 8.16 22.17 -12.38
C LEU A 352 7.73 21.70 -13.78
N ILE A 353 7.68 20.38 -14.01
CA ILE A 353 7.15 19.80 -15.25
C ILE A 353 5.67 20.18 -15.43
N GLN A 354 4.85 20.05 -14.38
CA GLN A 354 3.42 20.36 -14.40
C GLN A 354 3.16 21.82 -14.77
N THR A 355 3.83 22.76 -14.11
CA THR A 355 3.73 24.21 -14.38
C THR A 355 4.11 24.52 -15.82
N SER A 356 5.24 23.98 -16.29
CA SER A 356 5.71 24.22 -17.65
C SER A 356 4.72 23.73 -18.71
N LEU A 357 4.11 22.56 -18.49
CA LEU A 357 3.05 22.03 -19.35
C LEU A 357 1.81 22.95 -19.38
N ARG A 358 1.36 23.49 -18.24
CA ARG A 358 0.23 24.43 -18.19
C ARG A 358 0.48 25.65 -19.06
N GLU A 359 1.68 26.21 -19.00
CA GLU A 359 2.08 27.39 -19.77
C GLU A 359 2.26 27.09 -21.28
N HIS A 360 2.55 25.84 -21.63
CA HIS A 360 2.91 25.41 -22.98
C HIS A 360 1.89 24.45 -23.61
N ARG A 361 0.60 24.81 -23.55
CA ARG A 361 -0.53 24.09 -24.20
C ARG A 361 -0.73 22.62 -23.75
N GLY A 362 -0.17 22.24 -22.61
CA GLY A 362 -0.25 20.91 -22.00
C GLY A 362 -1.23 20.80 -20.83
N GLY A 363 -2.11 21.79 -20.63
CA GLY A 363 -2.99 21.90 -19.45
C GLY A 363 -3.78 20.61 -19.12
N LEU A 364 -4.41 19.97 -20.11
CA LEU A 364 -5.17 18.72 -19.88
C LEU A 364 -4.31 17.58 -19.30
N PHE A 365 -3.04 17.49 -19.70
CA PHE A 365 -2.14 16.49 -19.14
C PHE A 365 -1.63 16.92 -17.76
N ALA A 366 -1.33 18.21 -17.60
CA ALA A 366 -0.86 18.81 -16.35
C ALA A 366 -1.88 18.67 -15.21
N ASP A 367 -3.16 18.93 -15.49
CA ASP A 367 -4.26 18.91 -14.52
C ASP A 367 -4.94 17.53 -14.40
N GLY A 368 -4.65 16.62 -15.34
CA GLY A 368 -5.12 15.24 -15.30
C GLY A 368 -4.05 14.28 -14.76
N ARG A 369 -3.41 13.53 -15.67
CA ARG A 369 -2.48 12.45 -15.30
C ARG A 369 -1.29 12.93 -14.46
N MET A 370 -0.76 14.12 -14.73
CA MET A 370 0.37 14.65 -13.96
C MET A 370 -0.04 14.99 -12.53
N ASP A 371 -1.18 15.66 -12.34
CA ASP A 371 -1.71 15.98 -11.01
C ASP A 371 -2.02 14.72 -10.20
N ARG A 372 -2.65 13.72 -10.86
CA ARG A 372 -2.85 12.39 -10.27
C ARG A 372 -1.54 11.78 -9.78
N THR A 373 -0.49 11.75 -10.61
CA THR A 373 0.81 11.20 -10.20
C THR A 373 1.43 11.97 -9.04
N ILE A 374 1.41 13.31 -9.07
CA ILE A 374 1.94 14.15 -7.98
C ILE A 374 1.19 13.87 -6.67
N ARG A 375 -0.15 13.78 -6.70
CA ARG A 375 -0.97 13.51 -5.52
C ARG A 375 -0.74 12.11 -4.97
N THR A 376 -0.64 11.09 -5.81
CA THR A 376 -0.33 9.72 -5.39
C THR A 376 1.04 9.68 -4.72
N LEU A 377 2.08 10.26 -5.35
CA LEU A 377 3.42 10.33 -4.76
C LEU A 377 3.44 11.15 -3.47
N ALA A 378 2.64 12.21 -3.36
CA ALA A 378 2.51 12.95 -2.12
C ALA A 378 1.82 12.14 -1.01
N ALA A 379 0.87 11.27 -1.33
CA ALA A 379 0.17 10.46 -0.33
C ALA A 379 1.10 9.44 0.34
N PHE A 380 1.88 8.70 -0.45
CA PHE A 380 2.78 7.64 0.03
C PHE A 380 4.18 8.16 0.38
N GLY A 381 4.72 9.04 -0.47
CA GLY A 381 6.13 9.41 -0.48
C GLY A 381 7.05 8.27 -0.87
N LEU A 382 8.36 8.54 -0.88
CA LEU A 382 9.39 7.53 -1.16
C LEU A 382 9.49 6.45 -0.08
N GLN A 383 8.98 6.73 1.11
CA GLN A 383 8.96 5.81 2.25
C GLN A 383 7.72 4.90 2.29
N LEU A 384 6.76 5.03 1.35
CA LEU A 384 5.49 4.29 1.30
C LEU A 384 4.51 4.59 2.46
N ALA A 385 4.90 4.36 3.72
CA ALA A 385 4.13 4.69 4.91
C ALA A 385 5.03 5.27 6.02
N THR A 386 4.49 6.15 6.86
CA THR A 386 5.21 6.66 8.03
C THR A 386 5.18 5.63 9.15
N MET A 387 6.34 5.13 9.56
CA MET A 387 6.45 4.23 10.70
C MET A 387 6.32 4.99 12.03
N ASP A 388 5.37 4.57 12.87
CA ASP A 388 5.31 5.04 14.26
C ASP A 388 6.17 4.11 15.14
N VAL A 389 6.94 4.68 16.05
CA VAL A 389 7.70 3.93 17.07
C VAL A 389 6.94 3.96 18.39
N ARG A 390 6.66 2.79 18.96
CA ARG A 390 5.90 2.67 20.22
C ARG A 390 6.63 1.79 21.21
N GLU A 391 6.73 2.24 22.45
CA GLU A 391 7.37 1.53 23.56
C GLU A 391 6.64 1.84 24.87
N HIS A 392 6.70 0.91 25.82
CA HIS A 392 6.11 1.09 27.15
C HIS A 392 6.86 2.15 27.97
N ALA A 393 6.12 2.99 28.72
CA ALA A 393 6.70 4.08 29.52
C ALA A 393 7.79 3.60 30.50
N ASP A 394 7.62 2.39 31.06
CA ASP A 394 8.59 1.82 32.01
C ASP A 394 9.96 1.54 31.39
N ALA A 395 10.04 1.22 30.09
CA ALA A 395 11.31 1.03 29.41
C ALA A 395 12.10 2.36 29.35
N HIS A 396 11.40 3.48 29.11
CA HIS A 396 12.00 4.81 29.17
C HIS A 396 12.45 5.16 30.59
N HIS A 397 11.63 4.89 31.61
CA HIS A 397 12.02 5.14 32.99
C HIS A 397 13.21 4.28 33.44
N HIS A 398 13.27 3.02 32.99
CA HIS A 398 14.40 2.14 33.24
C HIS A 398 15.69 2.71 32.62
N ALA A 399 15.65 3.11 31.34
CA ALA A 399 16.80 3.73 30.67
C ALA A 399 17.24 5.03 31.34
N LEU A 400 16.30 5.92 31.67
CA LEU A 400 16.61 7.17 32.36
C LEU A 400 17.21 6.94 33.74
N GLY A 401 16.74 5.94 34.50
CA GLY A 401 17.36 5.58 35.78
C GLY A 401 18.80 5.11 35.63
N GLN A 402 19.09 4.30 34.61
CA GLN A 402 20.47 3.90 34.31
C GLN A 402 21.38 5.08 33.97
N LEU A 403 20.84 6.18 33.41
CA LEU A 403 21.60 7.37 33.07
C LEU A 403 21.78 8.30 34.28
N PHE A 404 20.69 8.69 34.96
CA PHE A 404 20.74 9.64 36.07
C PHE A 404 21.42 9.07 37.32
N ASP A 405 21.15 7.82 37.68
CA ASP A 405 21.67 7.23 38.91
C ASP A 405 23.20 7.08 38.86
N ARG A 406 23.79 6.98 37.65
CA ARG A 406 25.23 6.92 37.46
C ARG A 406 25.94 8.26 37.66
N LEU A 407 25.23 9.39 37.53
CA LEU A 407 25.80 10.72 37.76
C LEU A 407 25.97 11.02 39.25
N GLY A 408 25.14 10.41 40.11
CA GLY A 408 25.20 10.61 41.57
C GLY A 408 24.82 12.04 42.02
N GLU A 409 24.19 12.82 41.15
CA GLU A 409 23.83 14.23 41.39
C GLU A 409 22.53 14.39 42.18
N GLU A 410 21.65 13.40 42.12
CA GLU A 410 20.32 13.43 42.73
C GLU A 410 20.30 12.64 44.05
N SER A 411 19.49 13.10 45.00
CA SER A 411 19.40 12.47 46.34
C SER A 411 18.59 11.17 46.36
N TRP A 412 17.90 10.85 45.26
CA TRP A 412 17.10 9.63 45.10
C TRP A 412 17.51 8.90 43.84
N ARG A 413 17.29 7.58 43.82
CA ARG A 413 17.26 6.83 42.55
C ARG A 413 16.09 7.34 41.72
N TYR A 414 16.29 7.44 40.42
CA TYR A 414 15.29 7.96 39.50
C TYR A 414 13.96 7.18 39.56
N SER A 415 14.00 5.85 39.72
CA SER A 415 12.81 5.00 39.85
C SER A 415 11.94 5.33 41.05
N ASP A 416 12.57 5.77 42.13
CA ASP A 416 11.94 6.00 43.43
C ASP A 416 11.48 7.45 43.57
N MET A 417 11.89 8.31 42.64
CA MET A 417 11.57 9.73 42.63
C MET A 417 10.06 9.94 42.39
N PRO A 418 9.35 10.69 43.25
CA PRO A 418 7.97 11.08 43.01
C PRO A 418 7.83 11.84 41.69
N ARG A 419 6.66 11.71 41.05
CA ARG A 419 6.39 12.26 39.70
C ARG A 419 6.75 13.74 39.56
N GLU A 420 6.43 14.56 40.55
CA GLU A 420 6.71 16.00 40.53
C GLU A 420 8.21 16.31 40.47
N TYR A 421 9.03 15.56 41.23
CA TYR A 421 10.47 15.72 41.22
C TYR A 421 11.06 15.21 39.91
N ARG A 422 10.57 14.08 39.37
CA ARG A 422 10.97 13.58 38.04
C ARG A 422 10.69 14.61 36.96
N GLN A 423 9.53 15.27 37.00
CA GLN A 423 9.19 16.30 36.03
C GLN A 423 10.12 17.51 36.13
N LYS A 424 10.46 17.96 37.35
CA LYS A 424 11.42 19.06 37.57
C LYS A 424 12.81 18.71 37.06
N LEU A 425 13.29 17.49 37.36
CA LEU A 425 14.56 16.98 36.86
C LEU A 425 14.57 16.98 35.33
N LEU A 426 13.61 16.31 34.69
CA LEU A 426 13.53 16.25 33.22
C LEU A 426 13.42 17.65 32.58
N ALA A 427 12.65 18.56 33.17
CA ALA A 427 12.54 19.92 32.65
C ALA A 427 13.84 20.73 32.79
N LYS A 428 14.61 20.51 33.87
CA LYS A 428 15.94 21.09 34.06
C LYS A 428 16.90 20.55 32.99
N GLU A 429 16.88 19.25 32.74
CA GLU A 429 17.74 18.58 31.76
C GLU A 429 17.44 18.98 30.33
N LEU A 430 16.16 19.08 29.96
CA LEU A 430 15.75 19.55 28.63
C LEU A 430 16.17 21.00 28.33
N ARG A 431 16.47 21.81 29.37
CA ARG A 431 17.01 23.18 29.23
C ARG A 431 18.53 23.21 29.31
N SER A 432 19.14 22.12 29.73
CA SER A 432 20.58 22.02 29.90
C SER A 432 21.27 21.94 28.53
N ARG A 433 22.52 22.41 28.48
CA ARG A 433 23.41 22.25 27.32
C ARG A 433 24.46 21.15 27.52
N ARG A 434 24.32 20.40 28.62
CA ARG A 434 25.25 19.33 28.98
C ARG A 434 25.06 18.10 28.12
#